data_AF-X0XVF1-F1
#
_entry.id   AF-X0XVF1-F1
#
_cell.length_a   1.000
_cell.length_b   1.000
_cell.length_c   1.000
_cell.angle_alpha   90.00
_cell.angle_beta   90.00
_cell.angle_gamma   90.00
#
_symmetry.space_group_name_H-M   'P 1'
#
loop_
_entity.id
_entity.type
_entity.pdbx_description
1 polymer ?
#
loop_
_entity_poly.entity_id
_entity_poly.type
_entity_poly.pdbx_seq_one_letter_code
_entity_poly.pdbx_strand_id
1 'polypeptide(L)' 'MRKFSSKLLWQGKFLKVKGKKFYNKDGKKCLWECVEIKDVKGIVMIFALTEEKEVVLAKQFRFPIEKDIVELPAG' A
#
# COMPACT_ATOMS: atom_id res chain seq x y z
N MET A 1 -11.27 18.10 2.69
CA MET A 1 -9.85 18.13 3.11
C MET A 1 -9.02 18.65 1.94
N ARG A 2 -8.44 19.86 2.02
CA ARG A 2 -7.64 20.42 0.91
C ARG A 2 -6.16 20.17 1.18
N LYS A 3 -5.53 19.31 0.36
CA LYS A 3 -4.08 19.12 0.35
C LYS A 3 -3.43 20.36 -0.27
N PHE A 4 -2.35 20.85 0.33
CA PHE A 4 -1.63 22.01 -0.21
C PHE A 4 -0.12 21.78 -0.36
N SER A 5 0.44 20.72 0.21
CA SER A 5 1.87 20.41 0.06
C SER A 5 2.16 18.92 0.30
N SER A 6 3.22 18.43 -0.32
CA SER A 6 3.75 17.07 -0.14
C SER A 6 5.27 17.17 -0.01
N LYS A 7 5.86 16.52 1.00
CA LYS A 7 7.32 16.47 1.21
C LYS A 7 7.76 15.02 1.42
N LEU A 8 8.89 14.64 0.85
CA LEU A 8 9.56 13.36 1.16
C LEU A 8 10.13 13.43 2.58
N LEU A 9 9.76 12.48 3.44
CA LEU A 9 10.27 12.38 4.80
C LEU A 9 11.39 11.34 4.89
N TRP A 10 11.23 10.22 4.17
CA TRP A 10 12.20 9.14 4.13
C TRP A 10 12.08 8.36 2.83
N GLN A 11 13.19 7.77 2.36
CA GLN A 11 13.20 6.89 1.19
C GLN A 11 14.20 5.77 1.37
N GLY A 12 13.72 4.53 1.28
CA GLY A 12 14.55 3.33 1.20
C GLY A 12 14.64 2.80 -0.23
N LYS A 13 15.03 1.52 -0.34
CA LYS A 13 15.13 0.83 -1.62
C LYS A 13 13.77 0.55 -2.27
N PHE A 14 12.77 0.13 -1.48
CA PHE A 14 11.45 -0.30 -1.98
C PHE A 14 10.29 0.59 -1.54
N LEU A 15 10.42 1.32 -0.43
CA LEU A 15 9.37 2.14 0.15
C LEU A 15 9.83 3.60 0.28
N LYS A 16 8.87 4.52 0.29
CA LYS A 16 9.08 5.93 0.65
C LYS A 16 7.96 6.42 1.55
N VAL A 17 8.29 7.37 2.43
CA VAL A 17 7.33 8.04 3.30
C VAL A 17 7.18 9.49 2.85
N LYS A 18 5.95 9.91 2.58
CA LYS A 18 5.60 11.30 2.24
C LYS A 18 4.73 11.93 3.32
N GLY A 19 5.14 13.11 3.78
CA GLY A 19 4.32 13.97 4.60
C GLY A 19 3.40 14.82 3.72
N LYS A 20 2.09 14.67 3.87
CA LYS A 20 1.06 15.47 3.18
C LYS A 20 0.49 16.49 4.16
N LYS A 21 0.68 17.78 3.87
CA LYS A 21 0.09 18.85 4.68
C LYS A 21 -1.33 19.16 4.18
N PHE A 22 -2.25 19.30 5.12
CA PHE A 22 -3.66 19.57 4.84
C PHE A 22 -4.27 20.48 5.91
N TYR A 23 -5.42 21.07 5.62
CA TYR A 23 -6.27 21.71 6.61
C TYR A 23 -7.38 20.75 7.04
N ASN A 24 -7.54 20.56 8.35
CA ASN A 24 -8.67 19.79 8.90
C ASN A 24 -9.98 20.59 8.78
N LYS A 25 -11.09 20.02 9.26
CA LYS A 25 -12.41 20.68 9.21
C LYS A 25 -12.48 22.00 9.99
N ASP A 26 -11.61 22.19 10.98
CA ASP A 26 -11.54 23.39 11.82
C ASP A 26 -10.53 24.43 11.29
N GLY A 27 -9.98 24.23 10.09
CA GLY A 27 -8.99 25.14 9.51
C GLY A 27 -7.58 25.04 10.12
N LYS A 28 -7.31 24.04 10.97
CA LYS A 28 -5.97 23.81 11.54
C LYS A 28 -5.06 23.11 10.54
N LYS A 29 -3.78 23.51 10.51
CA LYS A 29 -2.73 22.85 9.71
C LYS A 29 -2.37 21.51 10.35
N CYS A 30 -2.41 20.46 9.56
CA CYS A 30 -2.06 19.10 9.97
C CYS A 30 -1.07 18.47 8.99
N LEU A 31 -0.37 17.44 9.45
CA LEU A 31 0.53 16.60 8.66
C LEU A 31 0.04 15.16 8.70
N TRP A 32 -0.04 14.51 7.55
CA TRP A 32 -0.33 13.08 7.44
C TRP A 32 0.87 12.36 6.82
N GLU A 33 1.32 11.27 7.43
CA GLU A 33 2.38 10.43 6.88
C GLU A 33 1.78 9.33 6.01
N CYS A 34 2.23 9.26 4.76
CA CYS A 34 1.82 8.24 3.80
C CYS A 34 3.01 7.37 3.43
N VAL A 35 2.86 6.05 3.56
CA VAL A 35 3.80 5.07 3.01
C VAL A 35 3.39 4.78 1.57
N GLU A 36 4.34 4.84 0.64
CA GLU A 36 4.15 4.55 -0.79
C GLU A 36 5.22 3.54 -1.23
N ILE A 37 4.86 2.63 -2.14
CA ILE A 37 5.87 1.79 -2.82
C ILE A 37 6.64 2.67 -3.80
N LYS A 38 7.96 2.54 -3.80
CA LYS A 38 8.86 3.31 -4.66
C LYS A 38 8.69 2.84 -6.11
N ASP A 39 8.52 3.80 -7.02
CA ASP A 39 8.49 3.60 -8.48
C ASP A 39 7.46 2.59 -9.01
N VAL A 40 6.45 2.25 -8.21
CA VAL A 40 5.33 1.39 -8.63
C VAL A 40 4.08 2.23 -8.93
N LYS A 41 3.44 1.96 -10.07
CA LYS A 41 2.24 2.68 -10.54
C LYS A 41 0.94 1.90 -10.40
N GLY A 42 1.01 0.59 -10.15
CA GLY A 42 -0.15 -0.29 -9.99
C GLY A 42 0.27 -1.61 -9.37
N ILE A 43 -0.68 -2.27 -8.73
CA ILE A 43 -0.55 -3.61 -8.16
C ILE A 43 -1.81 -4.35 -8.60
N VAL A 44 -1.69 -5.61 -9.02
CA VAL A 44 -2.81 -6.44 -9.43
C VAL A 44 -2.99 -7.57 -8.42
N MET A 45 -4.24 -7.88 -8.09
CA MET A 45 -4.63 -9.11 -7.40
C MET A 45 -5.53 -9.90 -8.34
N ILE A 46 -5.32 -11.22 -8.41
CA ILE A 46 -6.05 -12.10 -9.29
C ILE A 46 -6.97 -12.98 -8.47
N PHE A 47 -8.26 -12.92 -8.75
CA PHE A 47 -9.25 -13.87 -8.26
C PHE A 47 -9.50 -14.93 -9.35
N ALA A 48 -8.63 -15.94 -9.38
CA ALA A 48 -8.70 -17.01 -10.38
C ALA A 48 -9.65 -18.11 -9.92
N LEU A 49 -10.48 -18.59 -10.85
CA LEU A 49 -11.42 -19.69 -10.66
C LEU A 49 -11.04 -20.88 -11.53
N THR A 50 -11.15 -22.09 -10.99
CA THR A 50 -11.12 -23.34 -11.77
C THR A 50 -12.46 -23.55 -12.50
N GLU A 51 -12.54 -24.57 -13.36
CA GLU A 51 -13.79 -24.94 -14.03
C GLU A 51 -14.88 -25.35 -13.02
N GLU A 52 -14.47 -25.94 -11.89
CA GLU A 52 -15.31 -26.34 -10.76
C GLU A 52 -15.67 -25.18 -9.82
N LYS A 53 -15.26 -23.94 -10.16
CA LYS A 53 -15.48 -22.71 -9.35
C LYS A 53 -14.73 -22.69 -8.02
N GLU A 54 -13.59 -23.36 -7.94
CA GLU A 54 -12.68 -23.25 -6.79
C GLU A 54 -11.79 -22.03 -6.93
N VAL A 55 -11.41 -21.39 -5.81
CA VAL A 55 -10.54 -20.21 -5.81
C VAL A 55 -9.08 -20.64 -5.70
N VAL A 56 -8.25 -20.19 -6.64
CA VAL A 56 -6.81 -20.43 -6.59
C VAL A 56 -6.16 -19.45 -5.61
N LEU A 57 -5.41 -19.99 -4.64
CA LEU A 57 -4.69 -19.23 -3.62
C LEU A 57 -3.19 -19.55 -3.68
N ALA A 58 -2.36 -18.61 -3.24
CA ALA A 58 -0.93 -18.79 -3.05
C ALA A 58 -0.59 -18.86 -1.55
N LYS A 59 0.26 -19.82 -1.17
CA LYS A 59 0.88 -19.85 0.17
C LYS A 59 2.33 -19.37 0.07
N GLN A 60 2.68 -18.31 0.80
CA GLN A 60 4.05 -17.79 0.81
C GLN A 60 4.44 -17.15 2.15
N PHE A 61 5.73 -17.20 2.47
CA PHE A 61 6.30 -16.49 3.61
C PHE A 61 6.40 -14.99 3.30
N ARG A 62 5.81 -14.14 4.16
CA ARG A 62 5.85 -12.68 4.00
C ARG A 62 6.75 -12.05 5.06
N PHE A 63 7.88 -11.51 4.64
CA PHE A 63 8.84 -10.82 5.51
C PHE A 63 8.20 -9.76 6.45
N PRO A 64 7.25 -8.90 6.02
CA PRO A 64 6.68 -7.89 6.91
C PRO A 64 5.92 -8.43 8.14
N ILE A 65 5.49 -9.69 8.11
CA ILE A 65 4.70 -10.33 9.18
C ILE A 65 5.35 -11.61 9.72
N GLU A 66 6.48 -12.02 9.14
CA GLU A 66 7.32 -13.15 9.54
C GLU A 66 6.59 -14.50 9.64
N LYS A 67 5.62 -14.73 8.75
CA LYS A 67 4.81 -15.95 8.71
C LYS A 67 4.44 -16.34 7.28
N ASP A 68 4.10 -17.62 7.11
CA ASP A 68 3.37 -18.09 5.93
C ASP A 68 1.94 -17.55 5.94
N ILE A 69 1.50 -17.00 4.81
CA ILE A 69 0.09 -16.62 4.60
C ILE A 69 -0.48 -17.29 3.38
N VAL A 70 -1.81 -17.42 3.37
CA VAL A 70 -2.60 -17.83 2.22
C VAL A 70 -3.35 -16.60 1.70
N GLU A 71 -3.15 -16.25 0.44
CA GLU A 71 -3.70 -15.04 -0.17
C GLU A 71 -4.00 -15.24 -1.66
N LEU A 72 -4.67 -14.26 -2.28
CA LEU A 72 -4.82 -14.23 -3.74
C LEU A 72 -3.47 -14.00 -4.41
N PRO A 73 -3.18 -14.65 -5.55
CA PRO A 73 -2.01 -14.32 -6.35
C PRO A 73 -1.98 -12.81 -6.67
N ALA A 74 -0.87 -12.14 -6.37
CA ALA A 74 -0.74 -10.69 -6.50
C ALA A 74 0.69 -10.29 -6.87
N GLY A 75 0.84 -9.14 -7.58
CA GLY A 75 2.11 -8.61 -8.06
C GLY A 75 2.05 -7.16 -8.51
#